data_AF-A0A5C2RNJ7-F1
#
_entry.id   AF-A0A5C2RNJ7-F1
#
_cell.length_a   1.000
_cell.length_b   1.000
_cell.length_c   1.000
_cell.angle_alpha   90.00
_cell.angle_beta   90.00
_cell.angle_gamma   90.00
#
_symmetry.space_group_name_H-M   'P 1'
#
loop_
_entity.id
_entity.type
_entity.pdbx_description
1 polymer ?
#
loop_
_entity_poly.entity_id
_entity_poly.type
_entity_poly.pdbx_seq_one_letter_code
_entity_poly.pdbx_strand_id
1 'polypeptide(L)'
;PSKSLCLSPFYQLPAAWEAALRAVSPVPLSVSSAVYFYPPPFLLDTISSLAPLADDCEHPQHARSDEKVHRYLHNLVRIRRFLRARIFDPSLSHEPLSISEWRAALWGDYQMKTHPPNAARSPSDLRRAQRRQDRRNAVSRLFARVAQLRSYREDELVRCGEDKLEMKDIAKDSHLRRRLLWEAHELNFRAEIMALDTLLVQKSTWLEVHRWEREGQVSTIWGPRASAISILPTEDSPHDFRWTLPARGGSQAELSLDTLVAFARVMTRWPGCPEEIVQAGVEDVAQADMERVQALAVNFYVRTFVKHYLRLPVPP
;
A
#
# COMPACT_ATOMS: atom_id res chain seq x y z
N PRO A 1 2.54 14.16 0.95
CA PRO A 1 2.60 12.88 0.19
C PRO A 1 1.24 12.18 0.04
N SER A 2 0.40 12.05 1.09
CA SER A 2 -0.87 11.31 0.96
C SER A 2 -2.01 12.05 0.23
N LYS A 3 -1.90 13.37 0.09
CA LYS A 3 -2.91 14.25 -0.54
C LYS A 3 -2.44 14.83 -1.87
N SER A 4 -1.16 14.70 -2.18
CA SER A 4 -0.54 15.28 -3.37
C SER A 4 0.25 14.19 -4.06
N LEU A 5 0.12 14.08 -5.39
CA LEU A 5 0.89 13.13 -6.16
C LEU A 5 2.39 13.44 -5.97
N CYS A 6 3.15 12.44 -5.54
CA CYS A 6 4.60 12.48 -5.48
C CYS A 6 5.11 11.39 -6.41
N LEU A 7 5.90 11.78 -7.42
CA LEU A 7 6.56 10.82 -8.30
C LEU A 7 7.78 10.24 -7.58
N SER A 8 8.14 9.02 -7.97
CA SER A 8 9.24 8.26 -7.38
C SER A 8 10.46 8.26 -8.28
N PRO A 9 11.66 8.21 -7.71
CA PRO A 9 12.88 7.95 -8.48
C PRO A 9 13.04 6.46 -8.87
N PHE A 10 12.32 5.55 -8.21
CA PHE A 10 12.52 4.10 -8.35
C PHE A 10 11.53 3.37 -9.25
N TYR A 11 10.45 4.04 -9.68
CA TYR A 11 9.42 3.44 -10.52
C TYR A 11 8.68 4.50 -11.35
N GLN A 12 8.10 4.05 -12.46
CA GLN A 12 7.16 4.82 -13.27
C GLN A 12 5.72 4.36 -12.98
N LEU A 13 4.79 5.31 -12.91
CA LEU A 13 3.36 5.00 -12.83
C LEU A 13 2.82 4.68 -14.23
N PRO A 14 1.91 3.70 -14.38
CA PRO A 14 1.20 3.53 -15.63
C PRO A 14 0.42 4.80 -16.01
N ALA A 15 0.38 5.13 -17.29
CA ALA A 15 -0.15 6.41 -17.78
C ALA A 15 -1.59 6.72 -17.29
N ALA A 16 -2.47 5.71 -17.30
CA ALA A 16 -3.84 5.82 -16.80
C ALA A 16 -3.89 6.20 -15.30
N TRP A 17 -3.03 5.58 -14.49
CA TRP A 17 -2.91 5.86 -13.06
C TRP A 17 -2.35 7.25 -12.79
N GLU A 18 -1.28 7.63 -13.49
CA GLU A 18 -0.68 8.94 -13.35
C GLU A 18 -1.67 10.06 -13.71
N ALA A 19 -2.36 9.92 -14.84
CA ALA A 19 -3.37 10.89 -15.30
C ALA A 19 -4.53 11.02 -14.30
N ALA A 20 -5.08 9.89 -13.82
CA ALA A 20 -6.17 9.90 -12.85
C ALA A 20 -5.76 10.51 -11.51
N LEU A 21 -4.59 10.14 -10.97
CA LEU A 21 -4.06 10.67 -9.71
C LEU A 21 -3.77 12.17 -9.82
N ARG A 22 -3.17 12.62 -10.93
CA ARG A 22 -2.89 14.04 -11.21
C ARG A 22 -4.19 14.85 -11.25
N ALA A 23 -5.25 14.33 -11.89
CA ALA A 23 -6.53 15.03 -12.04
C ALA A 23 -7.27 15.29 -10.71
N VAL A 24 -7.02 14.49 -9.67
CA VAL A 24 -7.65 14.67 -8.33
C VAL A 24 -6.69 15.27 -7.30
N SER A 25 -5.47 15.61 -7.71
CA SER A 25 -4.44 16.15 -6.84
C SER A 25 -4.39 17.69 -6.93
N PRO A 26 -4.25 18.42 -5.80
CA PRO A 26 -4.24 17.94 -4.42
C PRO A 26 -5.66 17.63 -3.89
N VAL A 27 -5.77 16.60 -3.05
CA VAL A 27 -6.99 16.29 -2.32
C VAL A 27 -7.19 17.30 -1.18
N PRO A 28 -8.41 17.83 -0.96
CA PRO A 28 -8.69 18.77 0.11
C PRO A 28 -8.21 18.29 1.48
N LEU A 29 -7.76 19.26 2.30
CA LEU A 29 -7.34 18.98 3.67
C LEU A 29 -8.55 18.51 4.48
N SER A 30 -8.41 17.36 5.13
CA SER A 30 -9.41 16.80 6.04
C SER A 30 -8.85 16.75 7.47
N VAL A 31 -9.74 16.77 8.46
CA VAL A 31 -9.36 16.63 9.88
C VAL A 31 -8.87 15.19 10.19
N SER A 32 -9.30 14.22 9.38
CA SER A 32 -8.92 12.81 9.51
C SER A 32 -7.49 12.53 8.99
N SER A 33 -6.73 11.75 9.76
CA SER A 33 -5.43 11.23 9.32
C SER A 33 -5.62 10.16 8.24
N ALA A 34 -4.81 10.24 7.18
CA ALA A 34 -4.69 9.16 6.20
C ALA A 34 -4.11 7.89 6.86
N VAL A 35 -4.76 6.75 6.62
CA VAL A 35 -4.36 5.41 7.11
C VAL A 35 -4.07 4.46 5.96
N TYR A 36 -3.17 3.50 6.19
CA TYR A 36 -2.66 2.55 5.21
C TYR A 36 -2.53 1.15 5.82
N PHE A 37 -2.80 0.10 5.05
CA PHE A 37 -2.76 -1.30 5.50
C PHE A 37 -1.33 -1.85 5.56
N TYR A 38 -0.43 -1.31 4.75
CA TYR A 38 1.01 -1.60 4.75
C TYR A 38 1.80 -0.26 4.69
N PRO A 39 3.11 -0.21 5.00
CA PRO A 39 3.88 1.03 4.90
C PRO A 39 3.60 1.81 3.61
N PRO A 40 3.27 3.11 3.68
CA PRO A 40 3.06 3.92 2.50
C PRO A 40 4.33 3.95 1.64
N PRO A 41 4.25 3.74 0.30
CA PRO A 41 5.44 3.68 -0.55
C PRO A 41 6.34 4.92 -0.48
N PHE A 42 5.75 6.10 -0.29
CA PHE A 42 6.50 7.36 -0.15
C PHE A 42 7.40 7.47 1.09
N LEU A 43 7.29 6.52 2.03
CA LEU A 43 8.23 6.39 3.16
C LEU A 43 9.47 5.56 2.79
N LEU A 44 9.43 4.84 1.66
CA LEU A 44 10.45 3.90 1.20
C LEU A 44 11.13 4.38 -0.09
N ASP A 45 10.51 5.28 -0.84
CA ASP A 45 10.97 5.79 -2.15
C ASP A 45 11.95 6.99 -2.06
N THR A 46 12.51 7.23 -0.88
CA THR A 46 13.50 8.30 -0.65
C THR A 46 14.92 7.76 -0.77
N ILE A 47 15.88 8.65 -0.99
CA ILE A 47 17.29 8.33 -1.14
C ILE A 47 17.94 8.36 0.23
N SER A 48 18.61 7.26 0.59
CA SER A 48 19.34 7.15 1.85
C SER A 48 20.50 8.13 1.88
N SER A 49 20.71 8.79 3.02
CA SER A 49 21.94 9.56 3.23
C SER A 49 23.21 8.69 3.30
N LEU A 50 23.07 7.36 3.49
CA LEU A 50 24.19 6.42 3.60
C LEU A 50 24.65 5.81 2.27
N ALA A 51 23.89 6.02 1.19
CA ALA A 51 24.20 5.47 -0.11
C ALA A 51 23.87 6.49 -1.20
N PRO A 52 24.71 6.64 -2.23
CA PRO A 52 24.38 7.50 -3.36
C PRO A 52 23.11 6.99 -4.07
N LEU A 53 22.54 7.83 -4.92
CA LEU A 53 21.50 7.38 -5.85
C LEU A 53 22.09 6.24 -6.71
N ALA A 54 21.34 5.16 -6.88
CA ALA A 54 21.78 4.05 -7.70
C ALA A 54 21.89 4.50 -9.17
N ASP A 55 22.92 4.04 -9.88
CA ASP A 55 23.17 4.43 -11.27
C ASP A 55 22.04 3.98 -12.22
N ASP A 56 21.29 2.95 -11.83
CA ASP A 56 20.13 2.40 -12.54
C ASP A 56 18.79 3.05 -12.12
N CYS A 57 18.85 4.21 -11.46
CA CYS A 57 17.68 4.98 -11.11
C CYS A 57 17.06 5.61 -12.36
N GLU A 58 15.84 5.18 -12.69
CA GLU A 58 15.14 5.58 -13.93
C GLU A 58 14.77 7.07 -13.94
N HIS A 59 14.50 7.66 -12.77
CA HIS A 59 14.02 9.05 -12.64
C HIS A 59 14.77 9.83 -11.56
N PRO A 60 16.06 10.13 -11.75
CA PRO A 60 16.90 10.81 -10.75
C PRO A 60 16.35 12.17 -10.33
N GLN A 61 15.61 12.85 -11.22
CA GLN A 61 14.99 14.16 -10.96
C GLN A 61 13.91 14.14 -9.87
N HIS A 62 13.37 12.97 -9.51
CA HIS A 62 12.38 12.82 -8.44
C HIS A 62 13.01 12.47 -7.08
N ALA A 63 14.34 12.41 -6.99
CA ALA A 63 15.06 12.04 -5.78
C ALA A 63 14.76 12.98 -4.61
N ARG A 64 14.48 12.39 -3.44
CA ARG A 64 14.28 13.10 -2.17
C ARG A 64 15.13 12.42 -1.10
N SER A 65 16.04 13.14 -0.48
CA SER A 65 16.90 12.58 0.57
C SER A 65 16.13 12.37 1.88
N ASP A 66 16.36 11.23 2.54
CA ASP A 66 15.87 10.94 3.89
C ASP A 66 16.96 10.23 4.70
N GLU A 67 17.30 10.80 5.84
CA GLU A 67 18.31 10.25 6.77
C GLU A 67 17.82 9.00 7.51
N LYS A 68 16.57 8.58 7.34
CA LYS A 68 15.95 7.48 8.11
C LYS A 68 15.55 6.31 7.23
N VAL A 69 15.53 6.47 5.91
CA VAL A 69 14.97 5.44 5.01
C VAL A 69 15.73 4.12 5.08
N HIS A 70 17.06 4.12 5.25
CA HIS A 70 17.84 2.89 5.42
C HIS A 70 17.37 2.09 6.65
N ARG A 71 17.05 2.79 7.76
CA ARG A 71 16.51 2.15 8.97
C ARG A 71 15.10 1.62 8.72
N TYR A 72 14.27 2.40 8.03
CA TYR A 72 12.92 1.98 7.67
C TYR A 72 12.94 0.72 6.80
N LEU A 73 13.80 0.65 5.79
CA LEU A 73 13.96 -0.52 4.93
C LEU A 73 14.47 -1.73 5.72
N HIS A 74 15.51 -1.54 6.54
CA HIS A 74 16.07 -2.63 7.35
C HIS A 74 15.06 -3.19 8.36
N ASN A 75 14.37 -2.32 9.11
CA ASN A 75 13.36 -2.76 10.05
C ASN A 75 12.11 -3.31 9.34
N LEU A 76 11.77 -2.82 8.14
CA LEU A 76 10.69 -3.38 7.33
C LEU A 76 10.97 -4.85 7.01
N VAL A 77 12.16 -5.18 6.50
CA VAL A 77 12.57 -6.58 6.25
C VAL A 77 12.39 -7.43 7.51
N ARG A 78 12.84 -6.91 8.67
CA ARG A 78 12.72 -7.59 9.96
C ARG A 78 11.28 -7.89 10.38
N ILE A 79 10.36 -6.95 10.19
CA ILE A 79 8.96 -7.08 10.64
C ILE A 79 8.00 -7.58 9.55
N ARG A 80 8.50 -7.75 8.32
CA ARG A 80 7.74 -8.06 7.10
C ARG A 80 6.78 -9.23 7.28
N ARG A 81 7.25 -10.35 7.84
CA ARG A 81 6.42 -11.54 8.07
C ARG A 81 5.22 -11.26 8.96
N PHE A 82 5.42 -10.50 10.04
CA PHE A 82 4.33 -10.11 10.93
C PHE A 82 3.34 -9.16 10.23
N LEU A 83 3.83 -8.17 9.49
CA LEU A 83 2.96 -7.25 8.76
C LEU A 83 2.09 -7.97 7.73
N ARG A 84 2.66 -8.93 7.00
CA ARG A 84 1.91 -9.77 6.05
C ARG A 84 0.83 -10.60 6.76
N ALA A 85 1.16 -11.23 7.88
CA ALA A 85 0.19 -12.02 8.66
C ALA A 85 -0.95 -11.16 9.23
N ARG A 86 -0.61 -9.97 9.74
CA ARG A 86 -1.55 -9.05 10.40
C ARG A 86 -2.69 -8.57 9.48
N ILE A 87 -2.47 -8.47 8.17
CA ILE A 87 -3.51 -8.00 7.23
C ILE A 87 -4.74 -8.94 7.24
N PHE A 88 -4.57 -10.23 7.51
CA PHE A 88 -5.65 -11.24 7.41
C PHE A 88 -6.17 -11.76 8.72
N ASP A 89 -5.41 -11.59 9.79
CA ASP A 89 -5.77 -12.17 11.06
C ASP A 89 -6.48 -11.11 11.91
N PRO A 90 -7.81 -11.24 12.11
CA PRO A 90 -8.53 -10.30 12.96
C PRO A 90 -7.98 -10.28 14.39
N SER A 91 -7.37 -11.37 14.85
CA SER A 91 -6.74 -11.48 16.17
C SER A 91 -5.44 -10.67 16.28
N LEU A 92 -4.79 -10.34 15.17
CA LEU A 92 -3.52 -9.58 15.13
C LEU A 92 -3.72 -8.06 14.96
N SER A 93 -4.92 -7.54 15.25
CA SER A 93 -5.29 -6.12 15.07
C SER A 93 -5.07 -5.67 13.63
N HIS A 94 -5.87 -6.14 12.68
CA HIS A 94 -5.74 -5.85 11.24
C HIS A 94 -6.00 -4.38 10.80
N GLU A 95 -6.23 -3.45 11.74
CA GLU A 95 -6.57 -2.06 11.42
C GLU A 95 -5.43 -1.31 10.70
N PRO A 96 -5.74 -0.49 9.69
CA PRO A 96 -4.74 0.30 8.97
C PRO A 96 -4.13 1.36 9.90
N LEU A 97 -2.83 1.62 9.74
CA LEU A 97 -2.10 2.57 10.57
C LEU A 97 -1.99 3.93 9.89
N SER A 98 -2.02 5.00 10.67
CA SER A 98 -1.71 6.35 10.20
C SER A 98 -0.23 6.48 9.81
N ILE A 99 0.09 7.52 9.02
CA ILE A 99 1.48 7.80 8.59
C ILE A 99 2.42 7.95 9.80
N SER A 100 1.96 8.56 10.91
CA SER A 100 2.76 8.69 12.13
C SER A 100 3.01 7.35 12.83
N GLU A 101 2.03 6.45 12.79
CA GLU A 101 2.15 5.11 13.37
C GLU A 101 3.05 4.23 12.52
N TRP A 102 2.98 4.33 11.19
CA TRP A 102 3.93 3.67 10.30
C TRP A 102 5.37 4.14 10.51
N ARG A 103 5.60 5.44 10.68
CA ARG A 103 6.93 5.96 11.03
C ARG A 103 7.43 5.40 12.37
N ALA A 104 6.56 5.29 13.38
CA ALA A 104 6.93 4.70 14.66
C ALA A 104 7.22 3.19 14.54
N ALA A 105 6.41 2.46 13.78
CA ALA A 105 6.60 1.05 13.48
C ALA A 105 7.95 0.81 12.78
N LEU A 106 8.21 1.53 11.69
CA LEU A 106 9.44 1.41 10.90
C LEU A 106 10.68 1.90 11.65
N TRP A 107 10.54 2.88 12.55
CA TRP A 107 11.65 3.29 13.42
C TRP A 107 12.08 2.18 14.39
N GLY A 108 11.13 1.37 14.85
CA GLY A 108 11.41 0.15 15.60
C GLY A 108 11.60 0.31 17.11
N ASP A 109 11.22 1.45 17.69
CA ASP A 109 11.18 1.61 19.15
C ASP A 109 9.86 1.07 19.70
N TYR A 110 9.91 -0.17 20.18
CA TYR A 110 8.75 -0.89 20.71
C TYR A 110 8.71 -0.88 22.24
N GLN A 111 9.53 -0.06 22.90
CA GLN A 111 9.44 0.13 24.34
C GLN A 111 8.22 0.98 24.70
N MET A 112 7.43 0.49 25.65
CA MET A 112 6.26 1.23 26.15
C MET A 112 6.70 2.31 27.13
N LYS A 113 6.26 3.55 26.89
CA LYS A 113 6.50 4.67 27.79
C LYS A 113 5.43 4.69 28.89
N THR A 114 5.84 4.40 30.12
CA THR A 114 4.95 4.33 31.30
C THR A 114 4.90 5.63 32.09
N HIS A 115 5.94 6.46 32.02
CA HIS A 115 5.98 7.75 32.70
C HIS A 115 5.08 8.78 32.00
N PRO A 116 4.37 9.64 32.74
CA PRO A 116 3.59 10.72 32.15
C PRO A 116 4.50 11.65 31.33
N PRO A 117 3.97 12.27 30.26
CA PRO A 117 4.75 13.24 29.49
C PRO A 117 5.22 14.39 30.40
N ASN A 118 6.48 14.81 30.21
CA ASN A 118 7.11 15.88 30.99
C ASN A 118 6.19 17.11 31.12
N ALA A 119 6.27 17.78 32.27
CA ALA A 119 5.43 18.92 32.68
C ALA A 119 5.23 19.92 31.52
N ALA A 120 4.12 19.78 30.80
CA ALA A 120 3.80 20.67 29.70
C ALA A 120 3.28 22.00 30.29
N ARG A 121 3.58 23.10 29.60
CA ARG A 121 3.27 24.47 30.08
C ARG A 121 1.77 24.73 30.25
N SER A 122 0.90 23.91 29.67
CA SER A 122 -0.56 24.03 29.76
C SER A 122 -1.29 22.67 29.86
N PRO A 123 -2.52 22.64 30.42
CA PRO A 123 -3.36 21.44 30.44
C PRO A 123 -3.70 20.89 29.05
N SER A 124 -3.83 21.75 28.03
CA SER A 124 -4.05 21.35 26.64
C SER A 124 -2.84 20.64 26.05
N ASP A 125 -1.63 21.11 26.37
CA ASP A 125 -0.39 20.49 25.92
C ASP A 125 -0.18 19.13 26.57
N LEU A 126 -0.50 18.99 27.86
CA LEU A 126 -0.49 17.70 28.55
C LEU A 126 -1.42 16.70 27.86
N ARG A 127 -2.67 17.07 27.56
CA ARG A 127 -3.62 16.18 26.85
C ARG A 127 -3.13 15.82 25.45
N ARG A 128 -2.49 16.75 24.74
CA ARG A 128 -1.93 16.48 23.41
C ARG A 128 -0.73 15.54 23.49
N ALA A 129 0.15 15.74 24.47
CA ALA A 129 1.31 14.90 24.71
C ALA A 129 0.89 13.48 25.12
N GLN A 130 -0.09 13.37 26.02
CA GLN A 130 -0.66 12.09 26.45
C GLN A 130 -1.23 11.33 25.26
N ARG A 131 -2.08 11.95 24.44
CA ARG A 131 -2.62 11.32 23.23
C ARG A 131 -1.55 10.85 22.25
N ARG A 132 -0.46 11.60 22.08
CA ARG A 132 0.68 11.19 21.23
C ARG A 132 1.41 9.99 21.83
N GLN A 133 1.60 9.99 23.14
CA GLN A 133 2.21 8.88 23.86
C GLN A 133 1.34 7.62 23.80
N ASP A 134 0.03 7.74 23.99
CA ASP A 134 -0.91 6.63 23.91
C ASP A 134 -0.90 5.97 22.53
N ARG A 135 -0.90 6.79 21.45
CA ARG A 135 -0.76 6.29 20.07
C ARG A 135 0.56 5.57 19.84
N ARG A 136 1.67 6.14 20.31
CA ARG A 136 2.99 5.48 20.22
C ARG A 136 2.98 4.16 20.99
N ASN A 137 2.44 4.15 22.20
CA ASN A 137 2.31 2.95 23.03
C ASN A 137 1.37 1.90 22.41
N ALA A 138 0.36 2.29 21.63
CA ALA A 138 -0.48 1.36 20.87
C ALA A 138 0.37 0.62 19.81
N VAL A 139 1.18 1.35 19.05
CA VAL A 139 2.14 0.76 18.10
C VAL A 139 3.15 -0.12 18.84
N SER A 140 3.77 0.37 19.92
CA SER A 140 4.72 -0.41 20.72
C SER A 140 4.08 -1.70 21.27
N ARG A 141 2.82 -1.68 21.72
CA ARG A 141 2.10 -2.88 22.15
C ARG A 141 1.88 -3.86 21.01
N LEU A 142 1.48 -3.37 19.83
CA LEU A 142 1.28 -4.21 18.65
C LEU A 142 2.54 -5.00 18.32
N PHE A 143 3.70 -4.34 18.27
CA PHE A 143 4.94 -5.03 17.89
C PHE A 143 5.57 -5.81 19.07
N ALA A 144 5.57 -5.28 20.29
CA ALA A 144 6.22 -5.95 21.43
C ALA A 144 5.40 -7.08 22.03
N ARG A 145 4.07 -6.93 22.13
CA ARG A 145 3.21 -7.92 22.81
C ARG A 145 2.52 -8.87 21.83
N VAL A 146 1.97 -8.34 20.74
CA VAL A 146 1.24 -9.18 19.76
C VAL A 146 2.24 -9.89 18.86
N ALA A 147 3.16 -9.15 18.23
CA ALA A 147 4.18 -9.75 17.36
C ALA A 147 5.37 -10.37 18.11
N GLN A 148 5.47 -10.15 19.42
CA GLN A 148 6.59 -10.59 20.26
C GLN A 148 7.98 -10.13 19.74
N LEU A 149 8.03 -8.96 19.09
CA LEU A 149 9.26 -8.42 18.51
C LEU A 149 9.99 -7.53 19.50
N ARG A 150 11.30 -7.73 19.62
CA ARG A 150 12.20 -6.78 20.32
C ARG A 150 12.25 -5.42 19.60
N SER A 151 12.70 -4.38 20.31
CA SER A 151 13.02 -3.10 19.66
C SER A 151 14.19 -3.26 18.70
N TYR A 152 14.19 -2.45 17.65
CA TYR A 152 15.18 -2.44 16.58
C TYR A 152 16.60 -2.24 17.11
N ARG A 153 17.54 -2.94 16.49
CA ARG A 153 18.98 -2.84 16.70
C ARG A 153 19.67 -2.70 15.35
N GLU A 154 20.61 -1.76 15.28
CA GLU A 154 21.32 -1.44 14.03
C GLU A 154 22.35 -2.52 13.66
N ASP A 155 22.87 -3.22 14.65
CA ASP A 155 23.83 -4.32 14.52
C ASP A 155 23.16 -5.69 14.26
N GLU A 156 21.83 -5.73 14.17
CA GLU A 156 21.09 -6.97 13.93
C GLU A 156 21.10 -7.33 12.44
N LEU A 157 21.59 -8.53 12.11
CA LEU A 157 21.44 -9.07 10.76
C LEU A 157 19.98 -9.46 10.52
N VAL A 158 19.40 -8.98 9.42
CA VAL A 158 18.05 -9.35 9.00
C VAL A 158 18.10 -10.39 7.89
N ARG A 159 17.13 -11.31 7.89
CA ARG A 159 17.01 -12.37 6.89
C ARG A 159 16.04 -11.97 5.79
N CYS A 160 16.46 -12.12 4.54
CA CYS A 160 15.60 -11.98 3.37
C CYS A 160 15.82 -13.18 2.46
N GLY A 161 14.92 -14.17 2.52
CA GLY A 161 15.20 -15.50 1.96
C GLY A 161 16.38 -16.14 2.70
N GLU A 162 17.38 -16.61 1.95
CA GLU A 162 18.61 -17.20 2.49
C GLU A 162 19.67 -16.16 2.88
N ASP A 163 19.53 -14.92 2.40
CA ASP A 163 20.51 -13.86 2.62
C ASP A 163 20.40 -13.26 4.03
N LYS A 164 21.57 -12.96 4.62
CA LYS A 164 21.71 -12.17 5.85
C LYS A 164 22.28 -10.82 5.49
N LEU A 165 21.53 -9.76 5.76
CA LEU A 165 21.85 -8.41 5.31
C LEU A 165 22.08 -7.50 6.51
N GLU A 166 23.12 -6.66 6.42
CA GLU A 166 23.32 -5.52 7.32
C GLU A 166 22.58 -4.28 6.82
N MET A 167 22.44 -3.27 7.68
CA MET A 167 21.84 -1.99 7.33
C MET A 167 22.51 -1.31 6.12
N LYS A 168 23.85 -1.41 6.02
CA LYS A 168 24.61 -0.81 4.93
C LYS A 168 24.34 -1.50 3.59
N ASP A 169 24.13 -2.82 3.61
CA ASP A 169 23.82 -3.59 2.41
C ASP A 169 22.44 -3.19 1.89
N ILE A 170 21.44 -3.13 2.77
CA ILE A 170 20.07 -2.71 2.43
C ILE A 170 20.01 -1.26 1.93
N ALA A 171 20.86 -0.38 2.45
CA ALA A 171 20.91 0.99 1.99
C ALA A 171 21.35 1.12 0.52
N LYS A 172 22.18 0.18 0.04
CA LYS A 172 22.77 0.16 -1.31
C LYS A 172 22.02 -0.77 -2.28
N ASP A 173 21.33 -1.77 -1.77
CA ASP A 173 20.61 -2.76 -2.59
C ASP A 173 19.35 -2.15 -3.24
N SER A 174 19.49 -1.77 -4.53
CA SER A 174 18.39 -1.24 -5.33
C SER A 174 17.32 -2.27 -5.63
N HIS A 175 17.70 -3.55 -5.79
CA HIS A 175 16.78 -4.64 -6.11
C HIS A 175 15.86 -4.94 -4.93
N LEU A 176 16.43 -5.10 -3.72
CA LEU A 176 15.64 -5.25 -2.50
C LEU A 176 14.72 -4.06 -2.28
N ARG A 177 15.20 -2.83 -2.51
CA ARG A 177 14.35 -1.64 -2.39
C ARG A 177 13.17 -1.68 -3.35
N ARG A 178 13.39 -1.99 -4.64
CA ARG A 178 12.31 -2.14 -5.63
C ARG A 178 11.31 -3.23 -5.21
N ARG A 179 11.79 -4.37 -4.68
CA ARG A 179 10.94 -5.45 -4.16
C ARG A 179 10.07 -4.98 -2.99
N LEU A 180 10.64 -4.26 -2.02
CA LEU A 180 9.89 -3.73 -0.88
C LEU A 180 8.89 -2.64 -1.29
N LEU A 181 9.25 -1.80 -2.27
CA LEU A 181 8.35 -0.80 -2.84
C LEU A 181 7.19 -1.47 -3.56
N TRP A 182 7.46 -2.41 -4.46
CA TRP A 182 6.44 -3.18 -5.17
C TRP A 182 5.48 -3.85 -4.18
N GLU A 183 6.00 -4.51 -3.13
CA GLU A 183 5.15 -5.13 -2.10
C GLU A 183 4.28 -4.08 -1.38
N ALA A 184 4.83 -2.90 -1.11
CA ALA A 184 4.08 -1.83 -0.47
C ALA A 184 2.99 -1.23 -1.37
N HIS A 185 3.22 -1.19 -2.68
CA HIS A 185 2.21 -0.82 -3.67
C HIS A 185 1.10 -1.87 -3.74
N GLU A 186 1.46 -3.12 -4.01
CA GLU A 186 0.52 -4.24 -4.16
C GLU A 186 -0.33 -4.47 -2.92
N LEU A 187 0.27 -4.56 -1.72
CA LEU A 187 -0.48 -4.84 -0.50
C LEU A 187 -1.45 -3.71 -0.14
N ASN A 188 -1.04 -2.45 -0.31
CA ASN A 188 -1.95 -1.34 -0.07
C ASN A 188 -3.05 -1.31 -1.13
N PHE A 189 -2.72 -1.44 -2.42
CA PHE A 189 -3.69 -1.43 -3.52
C PHE A 189 -4.77 -2.50 -3.33
N ARG A 190 -4.37 -3.77 -3.13
CA ARG A 190 -5.29 -4.89 -2.97
C ARG A 190 -6.18 -4.73 -1.73
N ALA A 191 -5.60 -4.31 -0.60
CA ALA A 191 -6.36 -4.05 0.63
C ALA A 191 -7.30 -2.84 0.50
N GLU A 192 -6.88 -1.80 -0.20
CA GLU A 192 -7.69 -0.60 -0.48
C GLU A 192 -8.89 -0.92 -1.36
N ILE A 193 -8.71 -1.71 -2.43
CA ILE A 193 -9.83 -2.19 -3.24
C ILE A 193 -10.79 -3.01 -2.40
N MET A 194 -10.29 -3.96 -1.61
CA MET A 194 -11.14 -4.79 -0.76
C MET A 194 -11.95 -3.96 0.23
N ALA A 195 -11.31 -3.00 0.89
CA ALA A 195 -11.96 -2.13 1.86
C ALA A 195 -12.99 -1.19 1.18
N LEU A 196 -12.67 -0.66 0.00
CA LEU A 196 -13.60 0.17 -0.77
C LEU A 196 -14.80 -0.63 -1.28
N ASP A 197 -14.58 -1.83 -1.82
CA ASP A 197 -15.65 -2.71 -2.28
C ASP A 197 -16.60 -3.10 -1.15
N THR A 198 -16.02 -3.46 0.00
CA THR A 198 -16.77 -3.73 1.24
C THR A 198 -17.63 -2.53 1.62
N LEU A 199 -17.06 -1.32 1.62
CA LEU A 199 -17.79 -0.10 1.98
C LEU A 199 -18.95 0.21 1.03
N LEU A 200 -18.79 -0.05 -0.27
CA LEU A 200 -19.75 0.33 -1.31
C LEU A 200 -20.85 -0.70 -1.55
N VAL A 201 -20.52 -1.99 -1.42
CA VAL A 201 -21.38 -3.09 -1.90
C VAL A 201 -21.95 -3.90 -0.75
N GLN A 202 -21.21 -4.06 0.35
CA GLN A 202 -21.62 -4.96 1.43
C GLN A 202 -22.86 -4.42 2.15
N LYS A 203 -23.86 -5.29 2.30
CA LYS A 203 -25.09 -4.98 3.02
C LYS A 203 -25.07 -5.63 4.40
N SER A 204 -25.71 -5.00 5.38
CA SER A 204 -25.88 -5.58 6.72
C SER A 204 -26.62 -6.91 6.71
N THR A 205 -27.46 -7.15 5.70
CA THR A 205 -28.26 -8.37 5.52
C THR A 205 -27.49 -9.52 4.86
N TRP A 206 -26.25 -9.31 4.42
CA TRP A 206 -25.47 -10.36 3.77
C TRP A 206 -24.97 -11.41 4.76
N LEU A 207 -25.32 -12.67 4.48
CA LEU A 207 -24.70 -13.86 5.05
C LEU A 207 -23.20 -13.90 4.71
N GLU A 208 -22.41 -14.61 5.52
CA GLU A 208 -20.96 -14.78 5.31
C GLU A 208 -20.63 -15.34 3.92
N VAL A 209 -21.42 -16.29 3.42
CA VAL A 209 -21.22 -16.87 2.08
C VAL A 209 -21.25 -15.81 0.97
N HIS A 210 -22.15 -14.83 1.04
CA HIS A 210 -22.21 -13.76 0.04
C HIS A 210 -21.01 -12.81 0.14
N ARG A 211 -20.46 -12.62 1.36
CA ARG A 211 -19.24 -11.84 1.56
C ARG A 211 -18.04 -12.56 0.95
N TRP A 212 -17.88 -13.85 1.23
CA TRP A 212 -16.81 -14.66 0.64
C TRP A 212 -16.91 -14.77 -0.88
N GLU A 213 -18.12 -14.91 -1.41
CA GLU A 213 -18.32 -14.92 -2.86
C GLU A 213 -17.85 -13.61 -3.49
N ARG A 214 -18.14 -12.47 -2.84
CA ARG A 214 -17.73 -11.14 -3.30
C ARG A 214 -16.23 -10.93 -3.15
N GLU A 215 -15.65 -11.28 -2.01
CA GLU A 215 -14.20 -11.27 -1.81
C GLU A 215 -13.48 -12.08 -2.89
N GLY A 216 -14.00 -13.26 -3.23
CA GLY A 216 -13.46 -14.06 -4.32
C GLY A 216 -13.59 -13.42 -5.70
N GLN A 217 -14.64 -12.62 -5.95
CA GLN A 217 -14.71 -11.84 -7.19
C GLN A 217 -13.67 -10.71 -7.20
N VAL A 218 -13.45 -10.05 -6.06
CA VAL A 218 -12.44 -8.98 -5.98
C VAL A 218 -11.04 -9.55 -6.18
N SER A 219 -10.76 -10.75 -5.66
CA SER A 219 -9.45 -11.38 -5.84
C SER A 219 -9.07 -11.66 -7.28
N THR A 220 -10.03 -11.72 -8.20
CA THR A 220 -9.73 -12.02 -9.61
C THR A 220 -8.91 -10.95 -10.30
N ILE A 221 -8.81 -9.75 -9.71
CA ILE A 221 -7.99 -8.65 -10.22
C ILE A 221 -6.50 -9.02 -10.24
N TRP A 222 -6.03 -9.82 -9.28
CA TRP A 222 -4.60 -10.13 -9.12
C TRP A 222 -4.26 -11.61 -9.22
N GLY A 223 -5.21 -12.45 -9.61
CA GLY A 223 -4.99 -13.88 -9.76
C GLY A 223 -6.29 -14.68 -9.83
N PRO A 224 -6.24 -16.00 -9.62
CA PRO A 224 -7.44 -16.82 -9.57
C PRO A 224 -8.39 -16.43 -8.43
N ARG A 225 -9.66 -16.84 -8.55
CA ARG A 225 -10.67 -16.68 -7.49
C ARG A 225 -10.20 -17.36 -6.21
N ALA A 226 -10.08 -16.59 -5.14
CA ALA A 226 -9.53 -17.03 -3.87
C ALA A 226 -10.12 -16.21 -2.72
N SER A 227 -9.89 -16.61 -1.48
CA SER A 227 -10.33 -15.84 -0.32
C SER A 227 -9.44 -14.60 -0.08
N ALA A 228 -9.72 -13.85 0.99
CA ALA A 228 -8.89 -12.73 1.44
C ALA A 228 -7.38 -13.07 1.47
N ILE A 229 -6.98 -14.33 1.70
CA ILE A 229 -5.57 -14.78 1.71
C ILE A 229 -4.82 -14.43 0.40
N SER A 230 -5.53 -14.27 -0.71
CA SER A 230 -4.97 -13.89 -2.03
C SER A 230 -4.45 -12.45 -2.13
N ILE A 231 -4.75 -11.59 -1.15
CA ILE A 231 -4.20 -10.23 -1.12
C ILE A 231 -2.67 -10.27 -0.98
N LEU A 232 -2.08 -11.32 -0.39
CA LEU A 232 -0.63 -11.45 -0.32
C LEU A 232 -0.05 -11.86 -1.69
N PRO A 233 0.83 -11.03 -2.29
CA PRO A 233 1.63 -11.52 -3.40
C PRO A 233 2.55 -12.64 -2.89
N THR A 234 2.71 -13.70 -3.68
CA THR A 234 3.66 -14.78 -3.38
C THR A 234 5.07 -14.20 -3.30
N GLU A 235 5.87 -14.64 -2.33
CA GLU A 235 7.20 -14.05 -2.10
C GLU A 235 8.15 -14.26 -3.28
N ASP A 236 7.98 -15.35 -4.03
CA ASP A 236 8.84 -15.76 -5.14
C ASP A 236 8.16 -15.64 -6.52
N SER A 237 6.98 -15.01 -6.59
CA SER A 237 6.36 -14.78 -7.91
C SER A 237 7.17 -13.76 -8.69
N PRO A 238 7.34 -13.94 -10.02
CA PRO A 238 7.77 -12.84 -10.87
C PRO A 238 6.87 -11.62 -10.57
N HIS A 239 7.49 -10.44 -10.52
CA HIS A 239 6.80 -9.17 -10.36
C HIS A 239 5.94 -8.94 -11.61
N ASP A 240 4.76 -9.54 -11.64
CA ASP A 240 3.85 -9.44 -12.76
C ASP A 240 3.26 -8.04 -12.78
N PHE A 241 3.77 -7.18 -13.67
CA PHE A 241 3.30 -5.81 -13.83
C PHE A 241 1.98 -5.78 -14.63
N ARG A 242 0.89 -6.13 -13.94
CA ARG A 242 -0.48 -6.32 -14.47
C ARG A 242 -1.16 -5.06 -15.04
N TRP A 243 -0.57 -3.89 -14.84
CA TRP A 243 -1.17 -2.60 -15.21
C TRP A 243 -0.44 -1.91 -16.35
N THR A 244 0.39 -2.65 -17.08
CA THR A 244 1.16 -2.13 -18.20
C THR A 244 0.33 -2.10 -19.47
N LEU A 245 0.52 -1.05 -20.27
CA LEU A 245 0.00 -1.05 -21.64
C LEU A 245 0.85 -2.04 -22.45
N PRO A 246 0.23 -2.98 -23.19
CA PRO A 246 1.00 -3.96 -23.92
C PRO A 246 1.81 -3.30 -25.03
N ALA A 247 3.13 -3.43 -24.96
CA ALA A 247 3.98 -3.25 -26.12
C ALA A 247 3.70 -4.40 -27.10
N ARG A 248 2.78 -4.18 -28.04
CA ARG A 248 2.45 -5.06 -29.19
C ARG A 248 2.58 -6.57 -28.92
N GLY A 249 1.62 -7.13 -28.19
CA GLY A 249 1.38 -8.58 -28.10
C GLY A 249 2.23 -9.33 -27.06
N GLY A 250 1.80 -10.56 -26.73
CA GLY A 250 2.45 -11.45 -25.75
C GLY A 250 1.66 -11.63 -24.45
N SER A 251 2.16 -12.52 -23.58
CA SER A 251 1.48 -12.94 -22.34
C SER A 251 1.20 -11.80 -21.35
N GLN A 252 2.01 -10.73 -21.36
CA GLN A 252 1.79 -9.54 -20.52
C GLN A 252 0.57 -8.73 -20.99
N ALA A 253 0.26 -8.75 -22.29
CA ALA A 253 -0.92 -8.08 -22.85
C ALA A 253 -2.21 -8.77 -22.39
N GLU A 254 -2.22 -10.10 -22.47
CA GLU A 254 -3.32 -10.94 -22.01
C GLU A 254 -3.53 -10.77 -20.50
N LEU A 255 -2.45 -10.82 -19.72
CA LEU A 255 -2.52 -10.62 -18.27
C LEU A 255 -3.10 -9.23 -17.89
N SER A 256 -2.70 -8.18 -18.61
CA SER A 256 -3.18 -6.82 -18.37
C SER A 256 -4.64 -6.66 -18.79
N LEU A 257 -5.06 -7.31 -19.87
CA LEU A 257 -6.46 -7.36 -20.31
C LEU A 257 -7.34 -8.09 -19.30
N ASP A 258 -6.92 -9.28 -18.86
CA ASP A 258 -7.62 -10.08 -17.85
C ASP A 258 -7.78 -9.29 -16.54
N THR A 259 -6.71 -8.61 -16.13
CA THR A 259 -6.71 -7.74 -14.94
C THR A 259 -7.71 -6.59 -15.11
N LEU A 260 -7.73 -5.94 -16.27
CA LEU A 260 -8.66 -4.85 -16.57
C LEU A 260 -10.12 -5.30 -16.56
N VAL A 261 -10.43 -6.43 -17.22
CA VAL A 261 -11.77 -7.01 -17.25
C VAL A 261 -12.23 -7.41 -15.86
N ALA A 262 -11.37 -8.06 -15.07
CA ALA A 262 -11.66 -8.39 -13.69
C ALA A 262 -11.94 -7.13 -12.84
N PHE A 263 -11.14 -6.08 -13.02
CA PHE A 263 -11.31 -4.81 -12.33
C PHE A 263 -12.63 -4.12 -12.71
N ALA A 264 -12.95 -4.04 -14.00
CA ALA A 264 -14.21 -3.52 -14.49
C ALA A 264 -15.41 -4.32 -13.95
N ARG A 265 -15.31 -5.66 -13.95
CA ARG A 265 -16.34 -6.57 -13.41
C ARG A 265 -16.64 -6.30 -11.95
N VAL A 266 -15.62 -6.04 -11.13
CA VAL A 266 -15.81 -5.64 -9.72
C VAL A 266 -16.57 -4.32 -9.63
N MET A 267 -16.17 -3.31 -10.41
CA MET A 267 -16.78 -1.98 -10.39
C MET A 267 -18.23 -1.93 -10.84
N THR A 268 -18.72 -2.91 -11.62
CA THR A 268 -20.11 -2.94 -12.09
C THR A 268 -21.16 -2.85 -10.96
N ARG A 269 -20.80 -3.28 -9.75
CA ARG A 269 -21.67 -3.21 -8.57
C ARG A 269 -21.50 -1.92 -7.76
N TRP A 270 -20.56 -1.06 -8.13
CA TRP A 270 -20.29 0.18 -7.41
C TRP A 270 -21.29 1.27 -7.82
N PRO A 271 -21.78 2.09 -6.89
CA PRO A 271 -22.71 3.17 -7.21
C PRO A 271 -22.12 4.17 -8.21
N GLY A 272 -22.86 4.47 -9.27
CA GLY A 272 -22.45 5.45 -10.29
C GLY A 272 -21.38 4.95 -11.26
N CYS A 273 -21.19 3.64 -11.39
CA CYS A 273 -20.29 3.05 -12.37
C CYS A 273 -20.72 3.44 -13.81
N PRO A 274 -19.83 4.04 -14.63
CA PRO A 274 -20.10 4.35 -16.03
C PRO A 274 -20.48 3.12 -16.87
N GLU A 275 -21.40 3.31 -17.81
CA GLU A 275 -21.92 2.23 -18.67
C GLU A 275 -20.83 1.52 -19.47
N GLU A 276 -19.83 2.26 -19.97
CA GLU A 276 -18.70 1.70 -20.70
C GLU A 276 -17.86 0.72 -19.85
N ILE A 277 -17.78 0.95 -18.53
CA ILE A 277 -17.09 0.03 -17.60
C ILE A 277 -17.98 -1.18 -17.33
N VAL A 278 -19.30 -0.99 -17.29
CA VAL A 278 -20.27 -2.10 -17.15
C VAL A 278 -20.18 -3.04 -18.35
N GLN A 279 -20.16 -2.50 -19.56
CA GLN A 279 -19.99 -3.27 -20.81
C GLN A 279 -18.67 -4.05 -20.78
N ALA A 280 -17.56 -3.38 -20.46
CA ALA A 280 -16.24 -4.01 -20.37
C ALA A 280 -16.11 -5.12 -19.29
N GLY A 281 -16.98 -5.13 -18.27
CA GLY A 281 -16.99 -6.17 -17.24
C GLY A 281 -17.75 -7.44 -17.64
N VAL A 282 -18.58 -7.37 -18.68
CA VAL A 282 -19.48 -8.43 -19.15
C VAL A 282 -19.03 -8.98 -20.52
N GLU A 283 -18.60 -8.11 -21.41
CA GLU A 283 -18.20 -8.42 -22.78
C GLU A 283 -16.67 -8.49 -22.94
N ASP A 284 -16.22 -9.14 -24.02
CA ASP A 284 -14.81 -9.20 -24.36
C ASP A 284 -14.31 -7.83 -24.82
N VAL A 285 -13.36 -7.26 -24.07
CA VAL A 285 -12.74 -5.98 -24.41
C VAL A 285 -11.71 -6.19 -25.51
N ALA A 286 -11.92 -5.56 -26.66
CA ALA A 286 -10.94 -5.58 -27.74
C ALA A 286 -9.64 -4.90 -27.30
N GLN A 287 -8.49 -5.42 -27.76
CA GLN A 287 -7.18 -4.85 -27.43
C GLN A 287 -7.08 -3.36 -27.80
N ALA A 288 -7.74 -2.95 -28.88
CA ALA A 288 -7.77 -1.55 -29.32
C ALA A 288 -8.49 -0.60 -28.34
N ASP A 289 -9.41 -1.13 -27.52
CA ASP A 289 -10.17 -0.35 -26.54
C ASP A 289 -9.54 -0.35 -25.14
N MET A 290 -8.52 -1.19 -24.91
CA MET A 290 -7.90 -1.37 -23.59
C MET A 290 -7.46 -0.06 -22.95
N GLU A 291 -6.77 0.81 -23.68
CA GLU A 291 -6.24 2.06 -23.11
C GLU A 291 -7.37 2.97 -22.62
N ARG A 292 -8.44 3.07 -23.42
CA ARG A 292 -9.63 3.87 -23.12
C ARG A 292 -10.35 3.31 -21.91
N VAL A 293 -10.65 2.00 -21.91
CA VAL A 293 -11.35 1.33 -20.80
C VAL A 293 -10.53 1.40 -19.52
N GLN A 294 -9.20 1.20 -19.59
CA GLN A 294 -8.30 1.34 -18.45
C GLN A 294 -8.30 2.76 -17.88
N ALA A 295 -8.20 3.78 -18.74
CA ALA A 295 -8.25 5.17 -18.30
C ALA A 295 -9.57 5.49 -17.59
N LEU A 296 -10.70 5.00 -18.10
CA LEU A 296 -12.02 5.18 -17.49
C LEU A 296 -12.15 4.44 -16.15
N ALA A 297 -11.78 3.16 -16.10
CA ALA A 297 -11.82 2.34 -14.90
C ALA A 297 -10.95 2.93 -13.77
N VAL A 298 -9.71 3.29 -14.09
CA VAL A 298 -8.79 3.89 -13.12
C VAL A 298 -9.28 5.27 -12.67
N ASN A 299 -9.81 6.10 -13.57
CA ASN A 299 -10.37 7.40 -13.20
C ASN A 299 -11.56 7.24 -12.24
N PHE A 300 -12.49 6.33 -12.55
CA PHE A 300 -13.64 6.03 -11.70
C PHE A 300 -13.20 5.50 -10.33
N TYR A 301 -12.23 4.57 -10.29
CA TYR A 301 -11.63 4.08 -9.04
C TYR A 301 -11.07 5.21 -8.20
N VAL A 302 -10.16 6.00 -8.76
CA VAL A 302 -9.43 7.05 -8.03
C VAL A 302 -10.40 8.08 -7.46
N ARG A 303 -11.38 8.54 -8.26
CA ARG A 303 -12.39 9.50 -7.79
C ARG A 303 -13.27 8.91 -6.69
N THR A 304 -13.72 7.67 -6.85
CA THR A 304 -14.53 6.97 -5.84
C THR A 304 -13.73 6.78 -4.54
N PHE A 305 -12.48 6.36 -4.63
CA PHE A 305 -11.60 6.21 -3.47
C PHE A 305 -11.40 7.53 -2.73
N VAL A 306 -11.07 8.61 -3.44
CA VAL A 306 -10.87 9.95 -2.85
C VAL A 306 -12.13 10.44 -2.15
N LYS A 307 -13.32 10.21 -2.74
CA LYS A 307 -14.61 10.57 -2.14
C LYS A 307 -14.82 9.94 -0.76
N HIS A 308 -14.39 8.70 -0.56
CA HIS A 308 -14.63 7.95 0.68
C HIS A 308 -13.48 8.04 1.69
N TYR A 309 -12.23 7.99 1.23
CA TYR A 309 -11.04 7.96 2.09
C TYR A 309 -10.33 9.31 2.23
N LEU A 310 -10.74 10.31 1.45
CA LEU A 310 -10.19 11.67 1.45
C LEU A 310 -8.67 11.68 1.24
N ARG A 311 -8.07 10.69 0.60
CA ARG A 311 -6.64 10.66 0.27
C ARG A 311 -6.45 10.03 -1.10
N LEU A 312 -5.28 10.20 -1.69
CA LEU A 312 -4.94 9.46 -2.91
C LEU A 312 -4.83 7.96 -2.59
N PRO A 313 -5.35 7.06 -3.45
CA PRO A 313 -5.09 5.64 -3.35
C PRO A 313 -3.61 5.34 -3.65
N VAL A 314 -3.15 4.17 -3.22
CA VAL A 314 -1.85 3.64 -3.64
C VAL A 314 -2.05 2.93 -4.98
N PRO A 315 -1.36 3.35 -6.06
CA PRO A 315 -1.42 2.65 -7.34
C PRO A 315 -0.68 1.29 -7.23
N PRO A 316 -1.09 0.28 -8.00
CA PRO A 316 -0.38 -0.99 -8.12
C PRO A 316 0.95 -0.85 -8.87
#